data_AF-A0AA86SKF4-F1
#
_entry.id   AF-A0AA86SKF4-F1
#
_cell.length_a   1.000
_cell.length_b   1.000
_cell.length_c   1.000
_cell.angle_alpha   90.00
_cell.angle_beta   90.00
_cell.angle_gamma   90.00
#
_symmetry.space_group_name_H-M   'P 1'
#
loop_
_entity.id
_entity.type
_entity.pdbx_description
1 polymer ?
#
loop_
_entity_poly.entity_id
_entity_poly.type
_entity_poly.pdbx_seq_one_letter_code
_entity_poly.pdbx_strand_id
1 'polypeptide(L)'
;MRPLISVPHAPQTYSDSLTHPSLLPSPRVPQGAPPPSPHPPVSSHRRFLSPLDPDPVASFDSRRCSKRAFSNSNLGIGFKCLSQSMRVGSCFVVLLNCLVNDEIICLFIFQLNCDWIWLSAWSLRLNLGYNPVVALLLLVALSNAVRVSANGGQCGSNPTLDPRPHSVSILEFGAVGDGKTLNTIAFQNAIFYLKSFADKGGAQLYVPPGKWLTGSFNLTSHLTLFLEKGAVIIGTQDPSHWDVIEPLPSYGRGLEVPGGRYQSLINGYMLHDVVVTGNNGTIDGMGMVWWEWYSSHSLNHSRPHLVEIVASDYVVVSNLTFLNAPAYSIHPVYCSHVHIQNVSISTPPESPYTVGIVPDSSDYVCIEDCIVAMGFDAISLKSGWDEYGIAYGRPTENVHIRRVHLHAFSGSALAFGSDMSGGISNVLVEHAHLFNSNSGIEFRTTKGRGGYMKDIVISDIQMENVHTAIAATGNCGSHPDDKFDPNALPVLDHITLRDLTGTNITIAGNFAGIEESPFTNICLTNITLSTNSVSPVTWECSNVSGFSHSVLPEPCPELGNPSYDSSSSCFYLRSISGKTSVQ
;
A
#
# COMPACT_ATOMS: atom_id res chain seq x y z
N MET A 1 1.25 15.15 51.77
CA MET A 1 2.66 15.38 52.15
C MET A 1 3.21 14.16 52.88
N ARG A 2 3.94 13.31 52.14
CA ARG A 2 5.04 12.42 52.56
C ARG A 2 5.75 12.01 51.26
N PRO A 3 7.10 11.99 51.21
CA PRO A 3 7.85 12.07 49.96
C PRO A 3 8.21 10.68 49.43
N LEU A 4 8.25 10.54 48.10
CA LEU A 4 8.87 9.39 47.42
C LEU A 4 10.24 9.81 46.91
N ILE A 5 11.18 8.91 47.17
CA ILE A 5 12.63 9.06 47.08
C ILE A 5 13.08 8.86 45.64
N SER A 6 13.89 9.79 45.16
CA SER A 6 14.65 9.74 43.90
C SER A 6 15.87 8.83 44.04
N VAL A 7 16.07 7.92 43.07
CA VAL A 7 17.33 7.20 42.86
C VAL A 7 17.88 7.58 41.48
N PRO A 8 19.14 8.01 41.34
CA PRO A 8 19.72 8.39 40.06
C PRO A 8 20.35 7.17 39.36
N HIS A 9 20.16 7.06 38.04
CA HIS A 9 20.93 6.15 37.19
C HIS A 9 22.04 6.93 36.48
N ALA A 10 23.27 6.46 36.68
CA ALA A 10 24.46 6.87 35.95
C ALA A 10 24.55 6.12 34.60
N PRO A 11 25.21 6.70 33.58
CA PRO A 11 25.17 6.20 32.21
C PRO A 11 26.15 5.03 32.03
N GLN A 12 25.70 3.96 31.36
CA GLN A 12 26.59 2.92 30.83
C GLN A 12 26.86 3.17 29.36
N THR A 13 28.11 3.50 29.08
CA THR A 13 28.75 3.42 27.76
C THR A 13 28.88 1.95 27.35
N TYR A 14 28.45 1.60 26.14
CA TYR A 14 28.88 0.37 25.46
C TYR A 14 29.41 0.74 24.07
N SER A 15 30.74 0.69 23.97
CA SER A 15 31.45 0.37 22.75
C SER A 15 31.45 -1.17 22.61
N ASP A 16 31.19 -1.67 21.40
CA ASP A 16 32.15 -2.52 20.67
C ASP A 16 31.47 -3.29 19.53
N SER A 17 32.07 -3.07 18.35
CA SER A 17 32.31 -4.04 17.30
C SER A 17 32.53 -5.48 17.78
N LEU A 18 32.08 -6.49 17.03
CA LEU A 18 32.93 -7.55 16.43
C LEU A 18 32.11 -8.74 15.90
N THR A 19 32.27 -8.99 14.59
CA THR A 19 32.63 -10.26 13.93
C THR A 19 32.13 -11.61 14.45
N HIS A 20 31.64 -12.43 13.50
CA HIS A 20 31.47 -13.88 13.54
C HIS A 20 32.58 -14.67 14.26
N PRO A 21 32.23 -15.85 14.81
CA PRO A 21 33.19 -16.94 14.89
C PRO A 21 32.68 -18.27 14.31
N SER A 22 33.60 -18.91 13.60
CA SER A 22 33.57 -20.29 13.10
C SER A 22 34.01 -21.30 14.17
N LEU A 23 33.38 -22.47 14.16
CA LEU A 23 33.84 -23.83 14.50
C LEU A 23 35.06 -24.03 15.44
N LEU A 24 34.84 -24.73 16.57
CA LEU A 24 35.85 -25.58 17.26
C LEU A 24 35.15 -26.78 18.00
N PRO A 25 35.89 -27.85 18.36
CA PRO A 25 35.43 -29.25 18.25
C PRO A 25 34.98 -29.95 19.55
N SER A 26 34.33 -31.11 19.39
CA SER A 26 33.81 -32.02 20.42
C SER A 26 34.87 -32.80 21.23
N PRO A 27 34.53 -33.26 22.45
CA PRO A 27 35.07 -34.46 23.06
C PRO A 27 34.05 -35.63 23.16
N ARG A 28 34.58 -36.86 23.30
CA ARG A 28 33.91 -38.18 23.17
C ARG A 28 33.38 -38.79 24.50
N VAL A 29 32.17 -39.41 24.42
CA VAL A 29 31.75 -40.81 24.79
C VAL A 29 31.75 -41.23 26.29
N PRO A 30 30.71 -41.91 26.86
CA PRO A 30 30.43 -43.34 26.65
C PRO A 30 28.98 -43.81 26.40
N GLN A 31 28.93 -45.05 25.90
CA GLN A 31 27.83 -45.80 25.24
C GLN A 31 26.72 -46.31 26.17
N GLY A 32 25.52 -46.50 25.60
CA GLY A 32 24.44 -47.30 26.20
C GLY A 32 23.25 -47.58 25.26
N ALA A 33 23.15 -48.84 24.79
CA ALA A 33 22.01 -49.60 24.26
C ALA A 33 21.24 -49.14 22.97
N PRO A 34 20.82 -50.07 22.09
CA PRO A 34 20.31 -49.78 20.74
C PRO A 34 18.77 -49.60 20.67
N PRO A 35 18.24 -48.83 19.70
CA PRO A 35 16.81 -48.84 19.36
C PRO A 35 16.50 -49.95 18.32
N PRO A 36 15.24 -50.43 18.27
CA PRO A 36 14.84 -51.51 17.36
C PRO A 36 14.71 -51.03 15.91
N SER A 37 14.96 -51.96 14.98
CA SER A 37 14.92 -51.80 13.52
C SER A 37 13.49 -51.56 12.97
N PRO A 38 13.36 -50.86 11.82
CA PRO A 38 12.08 -50.60 11.19
C PRO A 38 11.61 -51.79 10.33
N HIS A 39 10.31 -52.10 10.42
CA HIS A 39 9.61 -53.03 9.52
C HIS A 39 9.37 -52.41 8.13
N PRO A 40 9.28 -53.23 7.06
CA PRO A 40 9.22 -52.77 5.67
C PRO A 40 7.80 -52.29 5.26
N PRO A 41 7.68 -51.45 4.21
CA PRO A 41 6.39 -50.97 3.75
C PRO A 41 5.62 -52.04 2.98
N VAL A 42 4.34 -52.20 3.34
CA VAL A 42 3.36 -53.03 2.62
C VAL A 42 2.79 -52.23 1.46
N SER A 43 3.02 -52.74 0.25
CA SER A 43 2.39 -52.31 -0.99
C SER A 43 0.91 -52.70 -1.02
N SER A 44 0.01 -51.78 -1.35
CA SER A 44 -1.33 -52.12 -1.86
C SER A 44 -1.62 -51.36 -3.16
N HIS A 45 -1.91 -52.14 -4.19
CA HIS A 45 -2.27 -51.71 -5.52
C HIS A 45 -3.65 -51.03 -5.54
N ARG A 46 -3.76 -49.87 -6.19
CA ARG A 46 -4.93 -49.51 -7.03
C ARG A 46 -4.45 -48.85 -8.32
N ARG A 47 -4.79 -49.48 -9.44
CA ARG A 47 -4.78 -48.89 -10.79
C ARG A 47 -5.92 -47.87 -10.88
N PHE A 48 -5.72 -46.75 -11.57
CA PHE A 48 -6.53 -46.32 -12.73
C PHE A 48 -5.93 -45.05 -13.37
N LEU A 49 -5.62 -45.19 -14.67
CA LEU A 49 -5.61 -44.22 -15.79
C LEU A 49 -4.73 -42.95 -15.76
N SER A 50 -3.74 -42.97 -16.65
CA SER A 50 -3.00 -41.83 -17.22
C SER A 50 -3.81 -41.10 -18.31
N PRO A 51 -3.45 -39.83 -18.59
CA PRO A 51 -3.29 -39.44 -19.99
C PRO A 51 -2.00 -38.62 -20.26
N LEU A 52 -1.24 -39.13 -21.24
CA LEU A 52 -0.58 -38.44 -22.36
C LEU A 52 0.40 -37.28 -22.09
N ASP A 53 1.69 -37.56 -22.37
CA ASP A 53 2.74 -36.60 -22.73
C ASP A 53 2.42 -35.87 -24.05
N PRO A 54 3.01 -34.67 -24.24
CA PRO A 54 3.53 -34.28 -25.54
C PRO A 54 5.03 -33.95 -25.48
N ASP A 55 5.78 -34.60 -26.37
CA ASP A 55 7.18 -34.31 -26.70
C ASP A 55 7.32 -33.00 -27.54
N PRO A 56 8.54 -32.45 -27.67
CA PRO A 56 8.81 -31.01 -27.82
C PRO A 56 8.86 -30.53 -29.28
N VAL A 57 8.87 -29.21 -29.52
CA VAL A 57 9.70 -28.50 -30.52
C VAL A 57 9.38 -27.00 -30.66
N ALA A 58 10.46 -26.23 -30.88
CA ALA A 58 10.62 -24.93 -31.54
C ALA A 58 10.43 -23.63 -30.73
N SER A 59 11.58 -23.04 -30.40
CA SER A 59 11.81 -21.61 -30.26
C SER A 59 11.37 -20.84 -31.52
N PHE A 60 10.81 -19.63 -31.34
CA PHE A 60 10.58 -18.70 -32.44
C PHE A 60 11.08 -17.29 -32.11
N ASP A 61 11.94 -16.82 -33.01
CA ASP A 61 12.72 -15.57 -33.02
C ASP A 61 11.83 -14.36 -33.39
N SER A 62 11.93 -13.28 -32.63
CA SER A 62 11.10 -12.08 -32.74
C SER A 62 11.76 -11.00 -33.62
N ARG A 63 11.92 -11.25 -34.93
CA ARG A 63 12.27 -10.17 -35.88
C ARG A 63 11.53 -10.29 -37.23
N ARG A 64 10.83 -9.20 -37.57
CA ARG A 64 10.16 -8.81 -38.85
C ARG A 64 8.70 -9.23 -39.02
N CYS A 65 7.79 -8.25 -38.94
CA CYS A 65 6.55 -8.25 -39.71
C CYS A 65 6.54 -7.04 -40.65
N SER A 66 6.59 -7.32 -41.95
CA SER A 66 6.46 -6.37 -43.06
C SER A 66 4.99 -6.14 -43.39
N LYS A 67 4.61 -4.90 -43.71
CA LYS A 67 3.32 -4.53 -44.29
C LYS A 67 3.03 -5.34 -45.56
N ARG A 68 1.83 -5.92 -45.69
CA ARG A 68 1.25 -6.37 -46.98
C ARG A 68 -0.20 -5.89 -47.07
N ALA A 69 -0.51 -5.20 -48.16
CA ALA A 69 -1.88 -4.89 -48.57
C ALA A 69 -2.43 -6.08 -49.38
N PHE A 70 -3.66 -6.51 -49.11
CA PHE A 70 -4.39 -7.45 -49.94
C PHE A 70 -5.28 -6.67 -50.92
N SER A 71 -5.11 -6.88 -52.23
CA SER A 71 -6.13 -6.56 -53.23
C SER A 71 -6.73 -7.87 -53.72
N ASN A 72 -8.06 -8.04 -53.66
CA ASN A 72 -8.74 -9.13 -54.35
C ASN A 72 -9.67 -8.53 -55.40
N SER A 73 -9.34 -8.75 -56.66
CA SER A 73 -10.06 -8.32 -57.84
C SER A 73 -11.17 -9.32 -58.16
N ASN A 74 -12.44 -8.96 -57.88
CA ASN A 74 -13.63 -9.46 -58.62
C ASN A 74 -14.98 -8.82 -58.24
N LEU A 75 -14.99 -7.68 -57.54
CA LEU A 75 -16.10 -6.73 -57.59
C LEU A 75 -15.47 -5.33 -57.68
N GLY A 76 -15.90 -4.50 -58.62
CA GLY A 76 -15.38 -3.15 -58.84
C GLY A 76 -15.75 -2.17 -57.72
N ILE A 77 -15.37 -2.49 -56.48
CA ILE A 77 -15.60 -1.68 -55.27
C ILE A 77 -14.23 -1.53 -54.59
N GLY A 78 -13.68 -0.32 -54.56
CA GLY A 78 -12.40 -0.04 -53.91
C GLY A 78 -12.55 -0.02 -52.39
N PHE A 79 -11.93 -0.95 -51.69
CA PHE A 79 -11.85 -0.94 -50.22
C PHE A 79 -10.60 -0.17 -49.76
N LYS A 80 -10.79 0.81 -48.87
CA LYS A 80 -9.72 1.33 -48.00
C LYS A 80 -10.10 0.99 -46.56
N CYS A 81 -9.35 0.10 -45.92
CA CYS A 81 -9.50 -0.19 -44.50
C CYS A 81 -8.24 0.20 -43.73
N LEU A 82 -8.44 0.82 -42.57
CA LEU A 82 -7.39 1.09 -41.57
C LEU A 82 -7.56 0.08 -40.44
N SER A 83 -6.50 -0.67 -40.13
CA SER A 83 -6.47 -1.61 -39.01
C SER A 83 -5.67 -1.03 -37.85
N GLN A 84 -6.26 -1.00 -36.65
CA GLN A 84 -5.52 -0.82 -35.40
C GLN A 84 -5.69 -2.08 -34.55
N SER A 85 -4.59 -2.61 -34.03
CA SER A 85 -4.60 -3.77 -33.14
C SER A 85 -4.10 -3.37 -31.76
N MET A 86 -4.81 -3.78 -30.71
CA MET A 86 -4.39 -3.59 -29.33
C MET A 86 -4.38 -4.94 -28.61
N ARG A 87 -3.39 -5.16 -27.73
CA ARG A 87 -3.21 -6.39 -26.97
C ARG A 87 -3.65 -6.12 -25.53
N VAL A 88 -4.60 -6.91 -25.03
CA VAL A 88 -5.07 -6.83 -23.64
C VAL A 88 -4.97 -8.25 -23.06
N GLY A 89 -3.93 -8.49 -22.26
CA GLY A 89 -3.58 -9.84 -21.79
C GLY A 89 -3.36 -10.82 -22.94
N SER A 90 -4.01 -11.99 -22.87
CA SER A 90 -3.93 -13.05 -23.88
C SER A 90 -4.77 -12.81 -25.15
N CYS A 91 -5.55 -11.72 -25.21
CA CYS A 91 -6.49 -11.46 -26.30
C CYS A 91 -5.97 -10.40 -27.30
N PHE A 92 -6.29 -10.61 -28.58
CA PHE A 92 -6.09 -9.64 -29.65
C PHE A 92 -7.43 -8.97 -29.98
N VAL A 93 -7.44 -7.64 -29.97
CA VAL A 93 -8.56 -6.84 -30.49
C VAL A 93 -8.09 -6.17 -31.77
N VAL A 94 -8.79 -6.44 -32.88
CA VAL A 94 -8.53 -5.79 -34.16
C VAL A 94 -9.72 -4.93 -34.52
N LEU A 95 -9.48 -3.62 -34.61
CA LEU A 95 -10.46 -2.66 -35.10
C LEU A 95 -10.29 -2.54 -36.62
N LEU A 96 -11.33 -2.90 -37.39
CA LEU A 96 -11.39 -2.59 -38.82
C LEU A 96 -12.37 -1.44 -39.04
N ASN A 97 -11.82 -0.31 -39.50
CA ASN A 97 -12.61 0.77 -40.08
C ASN A 97 -12.57 0.62 -41.59
N CYS A 98 -13.69 0.26 -42.21
CA CYS A 98 -13.81 0.17 -43.66
C CYS A 98 -14.79 1.23 -44.18
N LEU A 99 -14.38 1.93 -45.24
CA LEU A 99 -15.23 2.85 -45.99
C LEU A 99 -15.86 2.12 -47.17
N VAL A 100 -17.19 2.09 -47.23
CA VAL A 100 -17.95 1.56 -48.37
C VAL A 100 -19.01 2.58 -48.73
N ASN A 101 -18.96 3.13 -49.95
CA ASN A 101 -19.93 4.09 -50.50
C ASN A 101 -20.30 5.23 -49.53
N ASP A 102 -19.30 5.96 -49.03
CA ASP A 102 -19.45 7.10 -48.10
C ASP A 102 -20.10 6.79 -46.73
N GLU A 103 -20.25 5.51 -46.37
CA GLU A 103 -20.66 5.07 -45.03
C GLU A 103 -19.47 4.50 -44.22
N ILE A 104 -19.38 4.85 -42.93
CA ILE A 104 -18.41 4.29 -41.99
C ILE A 104 -19.03 3.06 -41.33
N ILE A 105 -18.42 1.90 -41.55
CA ILE A 105 -18.79 0.65 -40.86
C ILE A 105 -17.66 0.31 -39.89
N CYS A 106 -17.96 0.33 -38.58
CA CYS A 106 -17.06 -0.12 -37.53
C CYS A 106 -17.32 -1.60 -37.24
N LEU A 107 -16.34 -2.47 -37.52
CA LEU A 107 -16.37 -3.88 -37.14
C LEU A 107 -15.45 -4.13 -35.94
N PHE A 108 -16.03 -4.68 -34.87
CA PHE A 108 -15.29 -5.17 -33.70
C PHE A 108 -15.10 -6.67 -33.82
N ILE A 109 -13.84 -7.11 -33.86
CA ILE A 109 -13.50 -8.54 -33.88
C ILE A 109 -12.73 -8.85 -32.60
N PHE A 110 -13.27 -9.79 -31.81
CA PHE A 110 -12.63 -10.33 -30.61
C PHE A 110 -12.14 -11.75 -30.89
N GLN A 111 -10.90 -12.05 -30.52
CA GLN A 111 -10.37 -13.41 -30.60
C GLN A 111 -10.10 -13.96 -29.20
N LEU A 112 -10.88 -14.98 -28.82
CA LEU A 112 -10.71 -15.78 -27.61
C LEU A 112 -10.36 -17.21 -28.03
N ASN A 113 -9.21 -17.71 -27.60
CA ASN A 113 -8.77 -19.11 -27.74
C ASN A 113 -9.06 -19.76 -29.12
N CYS A 114 -8.52 -19.17 -30.19
CA CYS A 114 -8.45 -19.76 -31.53
C CYS A 114 -9.78 -20.14 -32.23
N ASP A 115 -10.94 -19.66 -31.79
CA ASP A 115 -12.20 -19.78 -32.55
C ASP A 115 -12.82 -18.40 -32.88
N TRP A 116 -13.34 -18.26 -34.11
CA TRP A 116 -13.99 -17.03 -34.60
C TRP A 116 -15.47 -17.02 -34.20
N ILE A 117 -15.90 -16.05 -33.38
CA ILE A 117 -17.32 -15.84 -33.04
C ILE A 117 -17.81 -14.55 -33.73
N TRP A 118 -18.83 -14.67 -34.58
CA TRP A 118 -19.53 -13.54 -35.19
C TRP A 118 -20.64 -13.05 -34.26
N LEU A 119 -20.56 -11.79 -33.81
CA LEU A 119 -21.66 -11.12 -33.11
C LEU A 119 -22.04 -9.83 -33.86
N SER A 120 -23.34 -9.73 -34.16
CA SER A 120 -24.10 -8.70 -34.86
C SER A 120 -23.45 -7.35 -35.19
N ALA A 121 -23.56 -6.93 -36.45
CA ALA A 121 -23.31 -5.56 -36.90
C ALA A 121 -24.41 -4.60 -36.40
N TRP A 122 -24.01 -3.55 -35.68
CA TRP A 122 -24.89 -2.42 -35.36
C TRP A 122 -24.61 -1.28 -36.35
N SER A 123 -25.60 -0.88 -37.16
CA SER A 123 -25.51 0.34 -37.96
C SER A 123 -25.97 1.52 -37.11
N LEU A 124 -25.05 2.38 -36.68
CA LEU A 124 -25.43 3.66 -36.07
C LEU A 124 -25.60 4.70 -37.19
N ARG A 125 -26.85 5.00 -37.58
CA ARG A 125 -27.14 6.11 -38.52
C ARG A 125 -26.99 7.44 -37.77
N LEU A 126 -25.80 8.03 -37.81
CA LEU A 126 -25.62 9.44 -37.44
C LEU A 126 -25.87 10.30 -38.68
N ASN A 127 -27.09 10.81 -38.81
CA ASN A 127 -27.45 11.76 -39.86
C ASN A 127 -26.97 13.17 -39.44
N LEU A 128 -25.66 13.39 -39.49
CA LEU A 128 -25.06 14.71 -39.26
C LEU A 128 -24.68 15.28 -40.62
N GLY A 129 -25.45 16.25 -41.12
CA GLY A 129 -25.16 17.01 -42.34
C GLY A 129 -23.94 17.94 -42.22
N TYR A 130 -22.90 17.53 -41.50
CA TYR A 130 -21.69 18.30 -41.25
C TYR A 130 -20.44 17.52 -41.67
N ASN A 131 -19.47 18.26 -42.21
CA ASN A 131 -18.20 17.77 -42.75
C ASN A 131 -17.54 16.72 -41.83
N PRO A 132 -17.19 15.51 -42.33
CA PRO A 132 -16.66 14.41 -41.52
C PRO A 132 -15.38 14.77 -40.75
N VAL A 133 -14.64 15.78 -41.20
CA VAL A 133 -13.46 16.32 -40.49
C VAL A 133 -13.87 17.03 -39.18
N VAL A 134 -15.01 17.71 -39.17
CA VAL A 134 -15.55 18.40 -37.99
C VAL A 134 -16.07 17.39 -36.96
N ALA A 135 -16.71 16.31 -37.41
CA ALA A 135 -17.14 15.22 -36.53
C ALA A 135 -15.94 14.51 -35.88
N LEU A 136 -14.86 14.28 -36.64
CA LEU A 136 -13.62 13.69 -36.11
C LEU A 136 -12.92 14.64 -35.13
N LEU A 137 -12.85 15.94 -35.43
CA LEU A 137 -12.29 16.95 -34.54
C LEU A 137 -13.13 17.12 -33.26
N LEU A 138 -14.45 17.02 -33.36
CA LEU A 138 -15.35 17.01 -32.20
C LEU A 138 -15.19 15.74 -31.37
N LEU A 139 -15.00 14.57 -32.00
CA LEU A 139 -14.71 13.32 -31.28
C LEU A 139 -13.34 13.34 -30.61
N VAL A 140 -12.32 13.92 -31.24
CA VAL A 140 -10.99 14.12 -30.63
C VAL A 140 -11.04 15.19 -29.54
N ALA A 141 -11.84 16.24 -29.72
CA ALA A 141 -12.09 17.25 -28.69
C ALA A 141 -12.90 16.68 -27.52
N LEU A 142 -13.89 15.81 -27.78
CA LEU A 142 -14.70 15.12 -26.77
C LEU A 142 -13.90 14.02 -26.05
N SER A 143 -13.01 13.30 -26.74
CA SER A 143 -12.07 12.37 -26.09
C SER A 143 -11.03 13.10 -25.22
N ASN A 144 -10.73 14.36 -25.54
CA ASN A 144 -9.91 15.23 -24.69
C ASN A 144 -10.73 15.98 -23.62
N ALA A 145 -12.05 16.13 -23.80
CA ALA A 145 -12.94 16.87 -22.89
C ALA A 145 -13.66 15.98 -21.87
N VAL A 146 -13.68 14.66 -22.06
CA VAL A 146 -14.02 13.70 -20.99
C VAL A 146 -12.74 13.24 -20.32
N ARG A 147 -11.97 14.19 -19.78
CA ARG A 147 -11.31 13.92 -18.51
C ARG A 147 -12.40 14.11 -17.48
N VAL A 148 -12.96 13.00 -16.98
CA VAL A 148 -13.76 13.05 -15.76
C VAL A 148 -12.90 13.80 -14.75
N SER A 149 -13.37 14.98 -14.37
CA SER A 149 -12.81 15.74 -13.26
C SER A 149 -13.17 14.98 -11.98
N ALA A 150 -12.52 13.84 -11.77
CA ALA A 150 -12.42 13.24 -10.46
C ALA A 150 -11.54 14.20 -9.65
N ASN A 151 -12.00 14.62 -8.48
CA ASN A 151 -11.16 15.29 -7.50
C ASN A 151 -9.97 14.35 -7.23
N GLY A 152 -8.84 14.58 -7.91
CA GLY A 152 -7.70 13.69 -7.90
C GLY A 152 -7.12 13.61 -6.50
N GLY A 153 -7.25 12.46 -5.83
CA GLY A 153 -6.64 12.10 -4.55
C GLY A 153 -6.97 12.97 -3.33
N GLN A 154 -7.47 14.19 -3.51
CA GLN A 154 -7.78 15.08 -2.41
C GLN A 154 -8.98 14.54 -1.64
N CYS A 155 -8.83 14.38 -0.32
CA CYS A 155 -9.93 14.28 0.64
C CYS A 155 -11.03 15.30 0.30
N GLY A 156 -12.03 14.84 -0.46
CA GLY A 156 -13.15 15.62 -0.93
C GLY A 156 -14.21 15.77 0.16
N SER A 157 -15.45 16.05 -0.23
CA SER A 157 -16.58 15.95 0.70
C SER A 157 -16.66 14.52 1.26
N ASN A 158 -16.82 14.39 2.58
CA ASN A 158 -17.00 13.11 3.27
C ASN A 158 -17.94 12.17 2.47
N PRO A 159 -17.58 10.90 2.25
CA PRO A 159 -18.45 9.95 1.62
C PRO A 159 -19.72 9.86 2.45
N THR A 160 -20.85 10.18 1.84
CA THR A 160 -22.15 9.97 2.43
C THR A 160 -22.38 8.47 2.54
N LEU A 161 -22.19 7.94 3.75
CA LEU A 161 -22.49 6.55 4.06
C LEU A 161 -24.00 6.39 4.24
N ASP A 162 -24.71 6.17 3.15
CA ASP A 162 -26.14 5.86 3.20
C ASP A 162 -26.35 4.54 3.96
N PRO A 163 -27.32 4.47 4.91
CA PRO A 163 -27.64 3.23 5.59
C PRO A 163 -28.01 2.13 4.60
N ARG A 164 -27.43 0.94 4.79
CA ARG A 164 -27.76 -0.23 3.97
C ARG A 164 -29.23 -0.62 4.19
N PRO A 165 -29.97 -1.00 3.14
CA PRO A 165 -31.39 -1.37 3.27
C PRO A 165 -31.67 -2.58 4.17
N HIS A 166 -30.69 -3.46 4.34
CA HIS A 166 -30.78 -4.64 5.18
C HIS A 166 -29.72 -4.62 6.29
N SER A 167 -30.08 -5.04 7.49
CA SER A 167 -29.16 -5.14 8.63
C SER A 167 -29.51 -6.35 9.48
N VAL A 168 -28.50 -7.08 9.92
CA VAL A 168 -28.62 -8.21 10.87
C VAL A 168 -27.59 -8.08 11.98
N SER A 169 -27.90 -8.60 13.17
CA SER A 169 -26.96 -8.69 14.28
C SER A 169 -26.15 -9.98 14.21
N ILE A 170 -24.87 -9.92 14.59
CA ILE A 170 -24.02 -11.12 14.73
C ILE A 170 -24.61 -12.15 15.72
N LEU A 171 -25.44 -11.71 16.68
CA LEU A 171 -26.16 -12.57 17.61
C LEU A 171 -27.13 -13.55 16.92
N GLU A 172 -27.68 -13.15 15.77
CA GLU A 172 -28.61 -13.99 14.99
C GLU A 172 -27.92 -15.22 14.38
N PHE A 173 -26.58 -15.22 14.37
CA PHE A 173 -25.75 -16.31 13.86
C PHE A 173 -25.08 -17.12 14.98
N GLY A 174 -25.57 -16.99 16.22
CA GLY A 174 -25.12 -17.77 17.36
C GLY A 174 -23.84 -17.27 18.02
N ALA A 175 -23.39 -16.05 17.70
CA ALA A 175 -22.24 -15.46 18.37
C ALA A 175 -22.51 -15.16 19.84
N VAL A 176 -21.48 -15.29 20.67
CA VAL A 176 -21.51 -15.02 22.11
C VAL A 176 -20.42 -13.99 22.45
N GLY A 177 -20.85 -12.84 22.97
CA GLY A 177 -19.99 -11.68 23.27
C GLY A 177 -19.28 -11.74 24.62
N ASP A 178 -18.82 -12.91 25.05
CA ASP A 178 -18.21 -13.16 26.37
C ASP A 178 -16.67 -13.03 26.41
N GLY A 179 -16.04 -12.82 25.25
CA GLY A 179 -14.60 -12.74 25.06
C GLY A 179 -13.87 -14.09 25.14
N LYS A 180 -14.61 -15.21 25.13
CA LYS A 180 -14.07 -16.57 25.27
C LYS A 180 -14.56 -17.50 24.16
N THR A 181 -15.82 -17.38 23.78
CA THR A 181 -16.42 -18.17 22.70
C THR A 181 -15.81 -17.75 21.38
N LEU A 182 -15.30 -18.70 20.61
CA LEU A 182 -14.75 -18.43 19.27
C LEU A 182 -15.89 -18.22 18.28
N ASN A 183 -16.03 -16.99 17.79
CA ASN A 183 -17.14 -16.54 16.95
C ASN A 183 -16.84 -16.59 15.45
N THR A 184 -15.72 -17.18 15.02
CA THR A 184 -15.29 -17.20 13.61
C THR A 184 -16.38 -17.72 12.67
N ILE A 185 -17.02 -18.83 13.02
CA ILE A 185 -18.11 -19.43 12.23
C ILE A 185 -19.35 -18.52 12.20
N ALA A 186 -19.65 -17.83 13.29
CA ALA A 186 -20.79 -16.89 13.33
C ALA A 186 -20.55 -15.71 12.38
N PHE A 187 -19.33 -15.14 12.37
CA PHE A 187 -18.95 -14.08 11.42
C PHE A 187 -19.02 -14.58 9.96
N GLN A 188 -18.45 -15.74 9.68
CA GLN A 188 -18.47 -16.33 8.33
C GLN A 188 -19.90 -16.61 7.84
N ASN A 189 -20.76 -17.18 8.69
CA ASN A 189 -22.17 -17.43 8.36
C ASN A 189 -22.95 -16.13 8.13
N ALA A 190 -22.73 -15.12 8.97
CA ALA A 190 -23.37 -13.82 8.83
C ALA A 190 -23.01 -13.17 7.49
N ILE A 191 -21.72 -13.15 7.15
CA ILE A 191 -21.25 -12.54 5.89
C ILE A 191 -21.73 -13.34 4.68
N PHE A 192 -21.72 -14.67 4.76
CA PHE A 192 -22.26 -15.52 3.70
C PHE A 192 -23.74 -15.23 3.44
N TYR A 193 -24.54 -15.06 4.49
CA TYR A 193 -25.95 -14.67 4.36
C TYR A 193 -26.09 -13.27 3.76
N LEU A 194 -25.34 -12.29 4.25
CA LEU A 194 -25.43 -10.89 3.81
C LEU A 194 -25.00 -10.68 2.37
N LYS A 195 -24.13 -11.55 1.83
CA LYS A 195 -23.76 -11.56 0.41
C LYS A 195 -24.97 -11.62 -0.54
N SER A 196 -26.08 -12.22 -0.11
CA SER A 196 -27.32 -12.34 -0.91
C SER A 196 -28.11 -11.02 -1.07
N PHE A 197 -27.60 -9.91 -0.51
CA PHE A 197 -28.16 -8.56 -0.60
C PHE A 197 -27.28 -7.61 -1.42
N ALA A 198 -26.17 -8.09 -1.99
CA ALA A 198 -25.25 -7.27 -2.78
C ALA A 198 -25.96 -6.54 -3.95
N ASP A 199 -26.88 -7.21 -4.63
CA ASP A 199 -27.69 -6.67 -5.74
C ASP A 199 -28.92 -5.86 -5.28
N LYS A 200 -29.13 -5.72 -3.97
CA LYS A 200 -30.29 -5.04 -3.34
C LYS A 200 -29.89 -3.78 -2.57
N GLY A 201 -28.73 -3.20 -2.89
CA GLY A 201 -28.17 -2.04 -2.19
C GLY A 201 -27.23 -2.38 -1.04
N GLY A 202 -26.90 -3.66 -0.86
CA GLY A 202 -25.99 -4.13 0.17
C GLY A 202 -26.66 -4.36 1.52
N ALA A 203 -25.84 -4.76 2.50
CA ALA A 203 -26.32 -5.05 3.84
C ALA A 203 -25.31 -4.69 4.92
N GLN A 204 -25.81 -4.53 6.14
CA GLN A 204 -25.03 -4.22 7.32
C GLN A 204 -24.95 -5.45 8.25
N LEU A 205 -23.73 -5.79 8.68
CA LEU A 205 -23.49 -6.64 9.83
C LEU A 205 -23.30 -5.78 11.07
N TYR A 206 -24.25 -5.81 11.98
CA TYR A 206 -24.21 -5.09 13.24
C TYR A 206 -23.58 -5.95 14.34
N VAL A 207 -22.54 -5.41 15.00
CA VAL A 207 -21.85 -6.03 16.13
C VAL A 207 -22.21 -5.23 17.40
N PRO A 208 -23.05 -5.79 18.30
CA PRO A 208 -23.49 -5.09 19.51
C PRO A 208 -22.39 -5.00 20.59
N PRO A 209 -22.62 -4.25 21.67
CA PRO A 209 -21.72 -4.23 22.82
C PRO A 209 -21.43 -5.64 23.35
N GLY A 210 -20.15 -5.95 23.58
CA GLY A 210 -19.69 -7.29 23.92
C GLY A 210 -18.24 -7.53 23.49
N LYS A 211 -17.67 -8.66 23.90
CA LYS A 211 -16.32 -9.08 23.52
C LYS A 211 -16.40 -10.29 22.58
N TRP A 212 -15.96 -10.14 21.35
CA TRP A 212 -16.17 -11.10 20.27
C TRP A 212 -14.83 -11.71 19.85
N LEU A 213 -14.41 -12.77 20.55
CA LEU A 213 -13.21 -13.51 20.19
C LEU A 213 -13.41 -14.19 18.83
N THR A 214 -12.47 -14.03 17.90
CA THR A 214 -12.54 -14.61 16.56
C THR A 214 -11.16 -14.85 15.97
N GLY A 215 -11.08 -15.81 15.05
CA GLY A 215 -10.00 -15.91 14.07
C GLY A 215 -10.29 -15.06 12.83
N SER A 216 -9.53 -15.31 11.76
CA SER A 216 -9.67 -14.61 10.48
C SER A 216 -11.06 -14.82 9.84
N PHE A 217 -11.63 -13.75 9.28
CA PHE A 217 -12.84 -13.83 8.44
C PHE A 217 -12.82 -12.81 7.30
N ASN A 218 -13.48 -13.18 6.20
CA ASN A 218 -13.46 -12.40 4.96
C ASN A 218 -14.74 -11.59 4.81
N LEU A 219 -14.63 -10.32 4.45
CA LEU A 219 -15.74 -9.45 4.04
C LEU A 219 -16.19 -9.77 2.60
N THR A 220 -17.31 -9.16 2.19
CA THR A 220 -17.85 -9.25 0.83
C THR A 220 -18.25 -7.86 0.32
N SER A 221 -18.45 -7.71 -0.99
CA SER A 221 -18.86 -6.44 -1.61
C SER A 221 -20.22 -5.96 -1.12
N HIS A 222 -20.44 -4.65 -1.13
CA HIS A 222 -21.68 -4.00 -0.66
C HIS A 222 -22.01 -4.32 0.80
N LEU A 223 -20.99 -4.44 1.65
CA LEU A 223 -21.12 -4.77 3.06
C LEU A 223 -20.72 -3.58 3.92
N THR A 224 -21.52 -3.31 4.95
CA THR A 224 -21.13 -2.46 6.08
C THR A 224 -20.90 -3.34 7.31
N LEU A 225 -19.68 -3.44 7.81
CA LEU A 225 -19.39 -3.97 9.15
C LEU A 225 -19.50 -2.82 10.16
N PHE A 226 -20.51 -2.86 11.03
CA PHE A 226 -20.81 -1.80 11.99
C PHE A 226 -20.54 -2.27 13.43
N LEU A 227 -19.61 -1.63 14.14
CA LEU A 227 -19.32 -1.93 15.55
C LEU A 227 -19.92 -0.86 16.47
N GLU A 228 -20.86 -1.27 17.31
CA GLU A 228 -21.46 -0.37 18.29
C GLU A 228 -20.46 0.02 19.40
N LYS A 229 -20.72 1.13 20.09
CA LYS A 229 -19.96 1.53 21.27
C LYS A 229 -19.92 0.41 22.30
N GLY A 230 -18.72 -0.03 22.67
CA GLY A 230 -18.50 -1.13 23.60
C GLY A 230 -18.48 -2.52 22.96
N ALA A 231 -18.62 -2.62 21.64
CA ALA A 231 -18.25 -3.82 20.90
C ALA A 231 -16.72 -3.90 20.79
N VAL A 232 -16.15 -5.07 21.10
CA VAL A 232 -14.71 -5.34 20.98
C VAL A 232 -14.53 -6.63 20.19
N ILE A 233 -14.08 -6.55 18.94
CA ILE A 233 -13.60 -7.71 18.20
C ILE A 233 -12.20 -8.04 18.71
N ILE A 234 -11.95 -9.28 19.10
CA ILE A 234 -10.69 -9.72 19.69
C ILE A 234 -10.07 -10.80 18.79
N GLY A 235 -8.87 -10.55 18.29
CA GLY A 235 -8.06 -11.55 17.59
C GLY A 235 -7.62 -12.66 18.55
N THR A 236 -7.84 -13.90 18.15
CA THR A 236 -7.33 -15.06 18.90
C THR A 236 -5.80 -15.15 18.86
N GLN A 237 -5.20 -15.57 19.97
CA GLN A 237 -3.74 -15.75 20.08
C GLN A 237 -3.29 -17.13 19.59
N ASP A 238 -4.23 -18.01 19.24
CA ASP A 238 -3.94 -19.34 18.68
C ASP A 238 -3.73 -19.22 17.15
N PRO A 239 -2.52 -19.47 16.63
CA PRO A 239 -2.17 -19.29 15.23
C PRO A 239 -2.92 -20.27 14.31
N SER A 240 -3.48 -21.36 14.83
CA SER A 240 -4.26 -22.32 14.03
C SER A 240 -5.60 -21.75 13.51
N HIS A 241 -6.04 -20.62 14.05
CA HIS A 241 -7.24 -19.90 13.59
C HIS A 241 -6.93 -18.77 12.58
N TRP A 242 -5.69 -18.72 12.10
CA TRP A 242 -5.22 -17.77 11.11
C TRP A 242 -4.69 -18.59 9.93
N ASP A 243 -5.45 -18.63 8.83
CA ASP A 243 -5.05 -19.41 7.67
C ASP A 243 -3.73 -18.88 7.10
N VAL A 244 -2.87 -19.78 6.63
CA VAL A 244 -1.63 -19.41 5.94
C VAL A 244 -1.95 -19.25 4.47
N ILE A 245 -1.68 -18.07 3.94
CA ILE A 245 -1.92 -17.70 2.54
C ILE A 245 -0.63 -17.31 1.85
N GLU A 246 -0.69 -17.27 0.52
CA GLU A 246 0.44 -16.86 -0.31
C GLU A 246 0.84 -15.41 -0.03
N PRO A 247 2.13 -15.09 -0.20
CA PRO A 247 2.61 -13.72 -0.21
C PRO A 247 1.88 -12.82 -1.20
N LEU A 248 1.93 -11.52 -0.93
CA LEU A 248 1.50 -10.52 -1.90
C LEU A 248 2.40 -10.57 -3.14
N PRO A 249 1.86 -10.54 -4.37
CA PRO A 249 2.67 -10.64 -5.59
C PRO A 249 3.75 -9.55 -5.72
N SER A 250 3.51 -8.34 -5.21
CA SER A 250 4.50 -7.25 -5.19
C SER A 250 5.63 -7.44 -4.16
N TYR A 251 5.59 -8.53 -3.39
CA TYR A 251 6.60 -8.92 -2.41
C TYR A 251 7.22 -10.30 -2.67
N GLY A 252 6.53 -11.21 -3.34
CA GLY A 252 7.06 -12.52 -3.74
C GLY A 252 7.33 -13.53 -2.61
N ARG A 253 7.48 -13.07 -1.37
CA ARG A 253 7.66 -13.87 -0.15
C ARG A 253 7.07 -13.14 1.06
N GLY A 254 6.98 -13.82 2.19
CA GLY A 254 6.69 -13.20 3.48
C GLY A 254 7.68 -12.08 3.81
N LEU A 255 7.13 -10.98 4.35
CA LEU A 255 7.85 -9.75 4.70
C LEU A 255 8.95 -10.02 5.75
N GLU A 256 8.64 -10.86 6.73
CA GLU A 256 9.48 -11.02 7.93
C GLU A 256 10.28 -12.31 7.87
N VAL A 257 9.66 -13.36 7.33
CA VAL A 257 10.27 -14.68 7.16
C VAL A 257 9.91 -15.24 5.77
N PRO A 258 10.79 -16.04 5.14
CA PRO A 258 10.50 -16.64 3.85
C PRO A 258 9.26 -17.55 3.93
N GLY A 259 8.53 -17.69 2.83
CA GLY A 259 7.32 -18.52 2.74
C GLY A 259 6.03 -17.70 2.84
N GLY A 260 4.95 -18.35 3.27
CA GLY A 260 3.62 -17.74 3.36
C GLY A 260 3.47 -16.72 4.51
N ARG A 261 2.26 -16.19 4.62
CA ARG A 261 1.85 -15.23 5.66
C ARG A 261 0.54 -15.65 6.30
N TYR A 262 0.34 -15.30 7.56
CA TYR A 262 -0.96 -15.47 8.18
C TYR A 262 -1.96 -14.46 7.59
N GLN A 263 -3.16 -14.93 7.28
CA GLN A 263 -4.26 -14.10 6.79
C GLN A 263 -4.67 -13.09 7.86
N SER A 264 -4.98 -11.85 7.47
CA SER A 264 -5.37 -10.78 8.39
C SER A 264 -6.73 -11.02 9.06
N LEU A 265 -6.93 -10.48 10.28
CA LEU A 265 -8.10 -10.76 11.12
C LEU A 265 -9.42 -10.45 10.42
N ILE A 266 -9.50 -9.25 9.85
CA ILE A 266 -10.60 -8.80 8.99
C ILE A 266 -9.98 -8.57 7.62
N ASN A 267 -10.40 -9.34 6.62
CA ASN A 267 -9.79 -9.24 5.30
C ASN A 267 -10.80 -9.26 4.15
N GLY A 268 -10.35 -8.93 2.94
CA GLY A 268 -11.18 -8.90 1.76
C GLY A 268 -10.35 -8.89 0.49
N TYR A 269 -10.83 -9.54 -0.58
CA TYR A 269 -10.15 -9.59 -1.87
C TYR A 269 -11.12 -9.28 -3.01
N MET A 270 -10.74 -8.38 -3.91
CA MET A 270 -11.56 -7.96 -5.06
C MET A 270 -12.97 -7.51 -4.66
N LEU A 271 -13.04 -6.71 -3.59
CA LEU A 271 -14.30 -6.17 -3.11
C LEU A 271 -14.61 -4.83 -3.78
N HIS A 272 -15.89 -4.51 -3.81
CA HIS A 272 -16.38 -3.19 -4.22
C HIS A 272 -17.35 -2.70 -3.15
N ASP A 273 -17.24 -1.42 -2.78
CA ASP A 273 -18.16 -0.76 -1.85
C ASP A 273 -18.22 -1.48 -0.48
N VAL A 274 -17.15 -1.33 0.30
CA VAL A 274 -16.99 -1.96 1.61
C VAL A 274 -16.74 -0.92 2.68
N VAL A 275 -17.50 -1.00 3.77
CA VAL A 275 -17.46 -0.03 4.87
C VAL A 275 -17.18 -0.77 6.18
N VAL A 276 -16.14 -0.39 6.90
CA VAL A 276 -15.83 -0.86 8.26
C VAL A 276 -15.95 0.36 9.18
N THR A 277 -17.06 0.45 9.92
CA THR A 277 -17.41 1.66 10.67
C THR A 277 -18.09 1.34 12.00
N GLY A 278 -18.47 2.35 12.76
CA GLY A 278 -19.16 2.15 14.03
C GLY A 278 -19.38 3.41 14.84
N ASN A 279 -19.84 3.21 16.07
CA ASN A 279 -19.95 4.26 17.09
C ASN A 279 -18.76 4.19 18.05
N ASN A 280 -17.55 4.20 17.50
CA ASN A 280 -16.31 4.00 18.25
C ASN A 280 -16.23 2.62 18.94
N GLY A 281 -16.59 1.56 18.21
CA GLY A 281 -16.25 0.19 18.58
C GLY A 281 -14.75 -0.09 18.45
N THR A 282 -14.30 -1.23 18.99
CA THR A 282 -12.88 -1.58 19.07
C THR A 282 -12.54 -2.86 18.31
N ILE A 283 -11.41 -2.86 17.61
CA ILE A 283 -10.77 -4.04 17.03
C ILE A 283 -9.42 -4.21 17.72
N ASP A 284 -9.27 -5.25 18.54
CA ASP A 284 -8.07 -5.55 19.32
C ASP A 284 -7.39 -6.81 18.78
N GLY A 285 -6.16 -6.67 18.29
CA GLY A 285 -5.42 -7.74 17.64
C GLY A 285 -4.72 -8.70 18.60
N MET A 286 -4.66 -8.37 19.90
CA MET A 286 -3.92 -9.15 20.90
C MET A 286 -2.48 -9.50 20.45
N GLY A 287 -1.79 -8.51 19.87
CA GLY A 287 -0.52 -8.65 19.17
C GLY A 287 0.65 -9.25 19.96
N MET A 288 0.60 -9.27 21.29
CA MET A 288 1.73 -9.64 22.16
C MET A 288 2.40 -10.97 21.80
N VAL A 289 1.61 -12.01 21.56
CA VAL A 289 2.14 -13.34 21.19
C VAL A 289 2.94 -13.29 19.87
N TRP A 290 2.49 -12.47 18.92
CA TRP A 290 3.13 -12.29 17.63
C TRP A 290 4.43 -11.49 17.75
N TRP A 291 4.46 -10.50 18.64
CA TRP A 291 5.66 -9.70 18.94
C TRP A 291 6.74 -10.53 19.63
N GLU A 292 6.34 -11.42 20.55
CA GLU A 292 7.24 -12.36 21.21
C GLU A 292 7.87 -13.34 20.20
N TRP A 293 7.06 -13.92 19.31
CA TRP A 293 7.58 -14.79 18.25
C TRP A 293 8.48 -14.07 17.26
N TYR A 294 8.15 -12.83 16.91
CA TYR A 294 9.02 -11.99 16.07
C TYR A 294 10.38 -11.79 16.76
N SER A 295 10.36 -11.31 18.01
CA SER A 295 11.59 -10.95 18.74
C SER A 295 12.46 -12.17 19.07
N SER A 296 11.84 -13.32 19.32
CA SER A 296 12.52 -14.60 19.55
C SER A 296 12.91 -15.34 18.27
N HIS A 297 12.63 -14.77 17.09
CA HIS A 297 12.91 -15.36 15.78
C HIS A 297 12.26 -16.76 15.60
N SER A 298 11.06 -16.94 16.17
CA SER A 298 10.33 -18.22 16.16
C SER A 298 9.06 -18.18 15.28
N LEU A 299 8.92 -17.19 14.42
CA LEU A 299 7.83 -17.11 13.45
C LEU A 299 8.00 -18.19 12.36
N ASN A 300 6.95 -18.97 12.13
CA ASN A 300 6.88 -19.90 10.99
C ASN A 300 6.50 -19.19 9.69
N HIS A 301 5.67 -18.15 9.79
CA HIS A 301 5.13 -17.35 8.69
C HIS A 301 5.06 -15.88 9.11
N SER A 302 4.97 -14.98 8.14
CA SER A 302 4.84 -13.54 8.44
C SER A 302 3.53 -13.27 9.20
N ARG A 303 3.60 -12.36 10.18
CA ARG A 303 2.52 -11.99 11.09
C ARG A 303 1.29 -11.48 10.34
N PRO A 304 0.08 -11.73 10.85
CA PRO A 304 -1.14 -11.21 10.25
C PRO A 304 -1.26 -9.68 10.49
N HIS A 305 -2.20 -9.05 9.79
CA HIS A 305 -2.60 -7.67 10.04
C HIS A 305 -3.99 -7.63 10.69
N LEU A 306 -4.42 -6.46 11.20
CA LEU A 306 -5.77 -6.30 11.73
C LEU A 306 -6.81 -6.22 10.62
N VAL A 307 -6.72 -5.18 9.79
CA VAL A 307 -7.60 -4.99 8.63
C VAL A 307 -6.76 -4.95 7.37
N GLU A 308 -7.00 -5.88 6.44
CA GLU A 308 -6.32 -5.91 5.16
C GLU A 308 -7.30 -6.11 4.01
N ILE A 309 -7.44 -5.07 3.19
CA ILE A 309 -8.32 -5.09 2.03
C ILE A 309 -7.44 -5.09 0.79
N VAL A 310 -7.63 -6.10 -0.06
CA VAL A 310 -6.75 -6.41 -1.18
C VAL A 310 -7.50 -6.21 -2.49
N ALA A 311 -6.88 -5.54 -3.46
CA ALA A 311 -7.38 -5.43 -4.84
C ALA A 311 -8.83 -4.92 -4.95
N SER A 312 -9.24 -3.99 -4.08
CA SER A 312 -10.64 -3.57 -3.91
C SER A 312 -10.86 -2.10 -4.25
N ASP A 313 -12.10 -1.71 -4.46
CA ASP A 313 -12.49 -0.36 -4.85
C ASP A 313 -13.61 0.18 -3.94
N TYR A 314 -13.57 1.48 -3.60
CA TYR A 314 -14.48 2.12 -2.64
C TYR A 314 -14.43 1.45 -1.25
N VAL A 315 -13.34 1.71 -0.53
CA VAL A 315 -13.10 1.17 0.82
C VAL A 315 -13.17 2.29 1.84
N VAL A 316 -14.06 2.18 2.82
CA VAL A 316 -14.18 3.15 3.93
C VAL A 316 -13.87 2.47 5.25
N VAL A 317 -12.96 3.04 6.03
CA VAL A 317 -12.69 2.65 7.41
C VAL A 317 -12.83 3.87 8.30
N SER A 318 -13.81 3.89 9.20
CA SER A 318 -14.10 5.13 9.95
C SER A 318 -14.67 4.94 11.34
N ASN A 319 -14.51 5.91 12.24
CA ASN A 319 -15.19 5.96 13.54
C ASN A 319 -14.94 4.73 14.45
N LEU A 320 -13.69 4.25 14.48
CA LEU A 320 -13.31 3.03 15.20
C LEU A 320 -11.99 3.21 15.97
N THR A 321 -11.79 2.34 16.95
CA THR A 321 -10.53 2.20 17.68
C THR A 321 -9.85 0.87 17.32
N PHE A 322 -8.55 0.92 17.02
CA PHE A 322 -7.69 -0.23 16.70
C PHE A 322 -6.61 -0.37 17.76
N LEU A 323 -6.48 -1.56 18.35
CA LEU A 323 -5.52 -1.82 19.42
C LEU A 323 -4.64 -3.03 19.09
N ASN A 324 -3.38 -2.97 19.53
CA ASN A 324 -2.47 -4.12 19.62
C ASN A 324 -2.38 -4.94 18.33
N ALA A 325 -2.17 -4.27 17.18
CA ALA A 325 -2.01 -4.96 15.91
C ALA A 325 -0.82 -5.95 15.95
N PRO A 326 -0.96 -7.18 15.42
CA PRO A 326 0.15 -8.12 15.33
C PRO A 326 1.32 -7.58 14.49
N ALA A 327 1.01 -6.97 13.33
CA ALA A 327 1.94 -6.21 12.51
C ALA A 327 1.31 -4.87 12.06
N TYR A 328 0.52 -4.85 10.98
CA TYR A 328 -0.11 -3.62 10.48
C TYR A 328 -1.56 -3.48 10.97
N SER A 329 -2.00 -2.25 11.25
CA SER A 329 -3.38 -2.01 11.70
C SER A 329 -4.37 -1.92 10.53
N ILE A 330 -4.13 -1.03 9.57
CA ILE A 330 -4.99 -0.86 8.39
C ILE A 330 -4.12 -0.91 7.13
N HIS A 331 -4.29 -1.96 6.32
CA HIS A 331 -3.50 -2.25 5.13
C HIS A 331 -4.38 -2.35 3.88
N PRO A 332 -4.78 -1.21 3.27
CA PRO A 332 -5.32 -1.20 1.92
C PRO A 332 -4.17 -1.46 0.93
N VAL A 333 -4.20 -2.62 0.30
CA VAL A 333 -3.20 -3.03 -0.70
C VAL A 333 -3.85 -3.24 -2.05
N TYR A 334 -3.30 -2.66 -3.10
CA TYR A 334 -3.89 -2.70 -4.44
C TYR A 334 -5.31 -2.10 -4.49
N CYS A 335 -5.64 -1.14 -3.63
CA CYS A 335 -6.98 -0.58 -3.57
C CYS A 335 -7.11 0.74 -4.32
N SER A 336 -8.32 1.07 -4.74
CA SER A 336 -8.68 2.37 -5.32
C SER A 336 -9.82 3.00 -4.52
N HIS A 337 -9.86 4.34 -4.43
CA HIS A 337 -10.88 5.08 -3.66
C HIS A 337 -10.98 4.63 -2.20
N VAL A 338 -9.89 4.85 -1.45
CA VAL A 338 -9.80 4.47 -0.03
C VAL A 338 -10.00 5.71 0.84
N HIS A 339 -10.88 5.63 1.84
CA HIS A 339 -11.06 6.68 2.83
C HIS A 339 -10.93 6.12 4.24
N ILE A 340 -9.97 6.64 4.99
CA ILE A 340 -9.74 6.33 6.40
C ILE A 340 -9.98 7.60 7.21
N GLN A 341 -11.01 7.60 8.06
CA GLN A 341 -11.45 8.82 8.74
C GLN A 341 -11.81 8.62 10.20
N ASN A 342 -11.40 9.53 11.09
CA ASN A 342 -11.83 9.55 12.49
C ASN A 342 -11.59 8.20 13.20
N VAL A 343 -10.37 7.66 13.05
CA VAL A 343 -9.94 6.44 13.74
C VAL A 343 -8.87 6.74 14.77
N SER A 344 -8.86 5.93 15.83
CA SER A 344 -7.81 5.90 16.85
C SER A 344 -7.05 4.60 16.76
N ILE A 345 -5.73 4.63 16.64
CA ILE A 345 -4.87 3.45 16.51
C ILE A 345 -3.79 3.51 17.59
N SER A 346 -3.63 2.44 18.37
CA SER A 346 -2.64 2.39 19.45
C SER A 346 -2.02 1.02 19.65
N THR A 347 -0.69 0.99 19.76
CA THR A 347 0.10 -0.16 20.20
C THR A 347 1.17 0.28 21.21
N PRO A 348 1.59 -0.58 22.14
CA PRO A 348 2.65 -0.24 23.10
C PRO A 348 4.02 -0.08 22.41
N PRO A 349 4.96 0.67 23.03
CA PRO A 349 6.30 0.92 22.47
C PRO A 349 7.12 -0.34 22.20
N GLU A 350 6.89 -1.40 22.97
CA GLU A 350 7.61 -2.68 22.82
C GLU A 350 7.15 -3.49 21.60
N SER A 351 6.11 -3.03 20.87
CA SER A 351 5.59 -3.73 19.70
C SER A 351 6.51 -3.56 18.47
N PRO A 352 7.22 -4.61 18.03
CA PRO A 352 8.27 -4.48 17.03
C PRO A 352 7.67 -4.37 15.63
N TYR A 353 8.15 -3.39 14.86
CA TYR A 353 7.76 -3.16 13.46
C TYR A 353 6.25 -3.11 13.22
N THR A 354 5.48 -2.64 14.20
CA THR A 354 4.04 -2.41 14.03
C THR A 354 3.79 -1.10 13.31
N VAL A 355 2.87 -1.12 12.33
CA VAL A 355 2.55 0.06 11.52
C VAL A 355 1.06 0.39 11.61
N GLY A 356 0.73 1.68 11.69
CA GLY A 356 -0.66 2.13 11.82
C GLY A 356 -1.42 1.97 10.51
N ILE A 357 -1.21 2.90 9.57
CA ILE A 357 -1.90 2.91 8.28
C ILE A 357 -0.88 2.72 7.15
N VAL A 358 -1.14 1.77 6.26
CA VAL A 358 -0.22 1.37 5.18
C VAL A 358 -0.94 1.37 3.83
N PRO A 359 -1.02 2.50 3.12
CA PRO A 359 -1.40 2.50 1.71
C PRO A 359 -0.30 1.83 0.89
N ASP A 360 -0.59 0.66 0.34
CA ASP A 360 0.35 -0.12 -0.46
C ASP A 360 -0.17 -0.30 -1.88
N SER A 361 0.60 0.17 -2.85
CA SER A 361 0.26 0.09 -4.28
C SER A 361 -1.19 0.51 -4.56
N SER A 362 -1.67 1.57 -3.89
CA SER A 362 -3.08 1.99 -3.85
C SER A 362 -3.25 3.43 -4.33
N ASP A 363 -4.40 3.73 -4.94
CA ASP A 363 -4.67 5.02 -5.58
C ASP A 363 -5.97 5.70 -5.10
N TYR A 364 -5.99 7.04 -5.12
CA TYR A 364 -7.08 7.85 -4.56
C TYR A 364 -7.33 7.53 -3.09
N VAL A 365 -6.31 7.78 -2.27
CA VAL A 365 -6.33 7.49 -0.83
C VAL A 365 -6.48 8.78 -0.04
N CYS A 366 -7.53 8.87 0.78
CA CYS A 366 -7.71 9.93 1.76
C CYS A 366 -7.56 9.37 3.18
N ILE A 367 -6.69 10.00 3.98
CA ILE A 367 -6.52 9.71 5.41
C ILE A 367 -6.74 11.01 6.17
N GLU A 368 -7.77 11.09 7.01
CA GLU A 368 -8.02 12.31 7.76
C GLU A 368 -8.62 12.12 9.16
N ASP A 369 -8.43 13.12 10.02
CA ASP A 369 -9.00 13.14 11.38
C ASP A 369 -8.55 11.94 12.24
N CYS A 370 -7.34 11.41 12.02
CA CYS A 370 -6.85 10.20 12.69
C CYS A 370 -5.88 10.51 13.83
N ILE A 371 -5.89 9.66 14.87
CA ILE A 371 -4.87 9.64 15.93
C ILE A 371 -4.18 8.29 15.89
N VAL A 372 -2.86 8.28 15.72
CA VAL A 372 -2.10 7.05 15.49
C VAL A 372 -0.84 7.05 16.36
N ALA A 373 -0.72 6.08 17.26
CA ALA A 373 0.43 5.87 18.13
C ALA A 373 0.95 4.44 17.99
N MET A 374 2.14 4.27 17.41
CA MET A 374 2.66 2.97 16.99
C MET A 374 4.06 2.69 17.52
N GLY A 375 4.36 1.40 17.73
CA GLY A 375 5.71 0.94 18.11
C GLY A 375 6.77 1.31 17.07
N PHE A 376 6.44 1.20 15.78
CA PHE A 376 7.31 1.59 14.67
C PHE A 376 6.74 2.78 13.89
N ASP A 377 6.26 2.63 12.65
CA ASP A 377 5.77 3.74 11.85
C ASP A 377 4.28 4.03 12.13
N ALA A 378 3.88 5.31 12.20
CA ALA A 378 2.47 5.64 12.37
C ALA A 378 1.71 5.55 11.02
N ILE A 379 2.17 6.26 9.99
CA ILE A 379 1.70 6.09 8.61
C ILE A 379 2.90 5.78 7.71
N SER A 380 2.80 4.74 6.87
CA SER A 380 3.87 4.34 5.95
C SER A 380 3.31 4.06 4.56
N LEU A 381 3.71 4.85 3.55
CA LEU A 381 3.31 4.61 2.15
C LEU A 381 4.27 3.61 1.52
N LYS A 382 3.71 2.60 0.84
CA LYS A 382 4.46 1.50 0.22
C LYS A 382 3.98 1.19 -1.19
N SER A 383 4.73 0.39 -1.94
CA SER A 383 4.36 -0.12 -3.26
C SER A 383 5.15 -1.36 -3.68
N GLY A 384 5.31 -2.32 -2.75
CA GLY A 384 6.12 -3.52 -2.97
C GLY A 384 7.64 -3.27 -2.97
N TRP A 385 8.42 -4.33 -3.06
CA TRP A 385 9.88 -4.26 -2.94
C TRP A 385 10.63 -4.96 -4.07
N ASP A 386 11.78 -4.40 -4.41
CA ASP A 386 12.75 -4.86 -5.41
C ASP A 386 12.11 -5.36 -6.71
N GLU A 387 12.59 -6.47 -7.26
CA GLU A 387 12.14 -7.02 -8.54
C GLU A 387 10.65 -7.39 -8.54
N TYR A 388 10.08 -7.76 -7.38
CA TYR A 388 8.67 -8.11 -7.26
C TYR A 388 7.79 -6.87 -7.38
N GLY A 389 8.15 -5.78 -6.69
CA GLY A 389 7.45 -4.51 -6.80
C GLY A 389 7.62 -3.87 -8.17
N ILE A 390 8.84 -3.92 -8.74
CA ILE A 390 9.13 -3.46 -10.11
C ILE A 390 8.29 -4.24 -11.13
N ALA A 391 8.25 -5.57 -11.03
CA ALA A 391 7.48 -6.40 -11.96
C ALA A 391 5.96 -6.23 -11.79
N TYR A 392 5.48 -6.02 -10.56
CA TYR A 392 4.07 -5.73 -10.31
C TYR A 392 3.67 -4.37 -10.87
N GLY A 393 4.55 -3.37 -10.75
CA GLY A 393 4.47 -2.12 -11.50
C GLY A 393 3.26 -1.23 -11.16
N ARG A 394 2.73 -1.34 -9.94
CA ARG A 394 1.63 -0.51 -9.45
C ARG A 394 2.11 0.46 -8.37
N PRO A 395 2.03 1.78 -8.59
CA PRO A 395 2.41 2.75 -7.59
C PRO A 395 1.35 2.94 -6.51
N THR A 396 1.76 3.53 -5.38
CA THR A 396 0.84 4.27 -4.51
C THR A 396 0.78 5.71 -5.02
N GLU A 397 -0.40 6.18 -5.43
CA GLU A 397 -0.53 7.50 -6.04
C GLU A 397 -1.83 8.23 -5.72
N ASN A 398 -1.82 9.56 -5.85
CA ASN A 398 -2.99 10.39 -5.54
C ASN A 398 -3.43 10.22 -4.07
N VAL A 399 -2.52 10.49 -3.14
CA VAL A 399 -2.74 10.35 -1.70
C VAL A 399 -2.89 11.73 -1.03
N HIS A 400 -3.90 11.89 -0.19
CA HIS A 400 -4.07 13.07 0.65
C HIS A 400 -4.18 12.67 2.12
N ILE A 401 -3.28 13.19 2.96
CA ILE A 401 -3.28 12.98 4.41
C ILE A 401 -3.48 14.33 5.10
N ARG A 402 -4.50 14.46 5.97
CA ARG A 402 -4.74 15.74 6.65
C ARG A 402 -5.38 15.64 8.02
N ARG A 403 -5.09 16.60 8.92
CA ARG A 403 -5.62 16.63 10.30
C ARG A 403 -5.35 15.33 11.05
N VAL A 404 -4.09 14.92 11.08
CA VAL A 404 -3.65 13.70 11.77
C VAL A 404 -2.72 14.01 12.94
N HIS A 405 -2.79 13.20 13.99
CA HIS A 405 -1.91 13.26 15.16
C HIS A 405 -1.11 11.96 15.23
N LEU A 406 0.20 12.03 14.99
CA LEU A 406 1.04 10.86 14.73
C LEU A 406 2.16 10.75 15.77
N HIS A 407 2.34 9.55 16.30
CA HIS A 407 3.37 9.20 17.26
C HIS A 407 4.00 7.85 16.91
N ALA A 408 5.32 7.81 16.82
CA ALA A 408 6.11 6.64 16.44
C ALA A 408 7.29 6.44 17.39
N PHE A 409 7.24 5.41 18.23
CA PHE A 409 8.24 5.21 19.29
C PHE A 409 9.64 4.93 18.74
N SER A 410 9.77 3.99 17.79
CA SER A 410 11.06 3.60 17.20
C SER A 410 11.16 3.85 15.69
N GLY A 411 10.04 4.12 15.02
CA GLY A 411 9.96 4.41 13.57
C GLY A 411 9.71 5.89 13.27
N SER A 412 8.96 6.16 12.20
CA SER A 412 8.59 7.51 11.78
C SER A 412 7.12 7.80 11.96
N ALA A 413 6.80 9.02 12.38
CA ALA A 413 5.42 9.50 12.40
C ALA A 413 4.83 9.47 10.98
N LEU A 414 5.60 9.89 9.98
CA LEU A 414 5.24 9.77 8.56
C LEU A 414 6.41 9.18 7.77
N ALA A 415 6.22 7.99 7.23
CA ALA A 415 7.22 7.25 6.45
C ALA A 415 6.80 7.10 4.98
N PHE A 416 7.78 7.10 4.09
CA PHE A 416 7.65 6.73 2.69
C PHE A 416 8.67 5.64 2.38
N GLY A 417 8.20 4.46 1.96
CA GLY A 417 9.03 3.28 1.74
C GLY A 417 9.32 2.48 3.03
N SER A 418 10.39 1.68 3.09
CA SER A 418 11.38 1.45 2.04
C SER A 418 10.90 0.57 0.88
N ASP A 419 9.75 -0.08 1.02
CA ASP A 419 9.11 -0.89 -0.01
C ASP A 419 8.40 0.06 -1.00
N MET A 420 9.13 0.64 -1.95
CA MET A 420 8.62 1.68 -2.87
C MET A 420 8.85 1.37 -4.35
N SER A 421 9.06 0.09 -4.66
CA SER A 421 9.55 -0.37 -5.95
C SER A 421 8.55 -0.23 -7.10
N GLY A 422 7.25 -0.25 -6.80
CA GLY A 422 6.18 0.11 -7.74
C GLY A 422 6.04 1.61 -7.97
N GLY A 423 6.65 2.43 -7.11
CA GLY A 423 6.58 3.89 -7.12
C GLY A 423 5.64 4.49 -6.06
N ILE A 424 5.93 5.70 -5.60
CA ILE A 424 5.07 6.52 -4.75
C ILE A 424 5.04 7.91 -5.36
N SER A 425 3.86 8.44 -5.69
CA SER A 425 3.79 9.78 -6.26
C SER A 425 2.48 10.54 -6.07
N ASN A 426 2.51 11.84 -6.32
CA ASN A 426 1.35 12.72 -6.16
C ASN A 426 0.73 12.59 -4.75
N VAL A 427 1.54 12.96 -3.75
CA VAL A 427 1.15 12.90 -2.34
C VAL A 427 1.07 14.31 -1.75
N LEU A 428 -0.07 14.64 -1.15
CA LEU A 428 -0.27 15.84 -0.37
C LEU A 428 -0.43 15.47 1.10
N VAL A 429 0.36 16.08 1.98
CA VAL A 429 0.16 16.02 3.43
C VAL A 429 0.00 17.44 3.96
N GLU A 430 -1.06 17.70 4.71
CA GLU A 430 -1.31 19.03 5.28
C GLU A 430 -1.95 18.99 6.68
N HIS A 431 -1.67 19.99 7.52
CA HIS A 431 -2.29 20.14 8.84
C HIS A 431 -2.05 18.89 9.74
N ALA A 432 -0.80 18.52 10.00
CA ALA A 432 -0.47 17.35 10.82
C ALA A 432 0.35 17.70 12.06
N HIS A 433 0.12 16.98 13.16
CA HIS A 433 0.87 17.08 14.40
C HIS A 433 1.67 15.80 14.63
N LEU A 434 3.01 15.89 14.62
CA LEU A 434 3.92 14.77 14.84
C LEU A 434 4.58 14.93 16.21
N PHE A 435 4.41 13.97 17.11
CA PHE A 435 4.83 14.15 18.50
C PHE A 435 5.51 12.91 19.08
N ASN A 436 6.43 13.13 20.03
CA ASN A 436 7.14 12.07 20.79
C ASN A 436 7.78 10.99 19.90
N SER A 437 8.24 11.35 18.70
CA SER A 437 8.62 10.37 17.68
C SER A 437 10.12 10.26 17.47
N ASN A 438 10.61 9.06 17.12
CA ASN A 438 12.00 8.90 16.73
C ASN A 438 12.30 9.67 15.43
N SER A 439 11.52 9.45 14.38
CA SER A 439 11.56 10.29 13.18
C SER A 439 10.23 11.02 12.96
N GLY A 440 10.27 12.27 12.50
CA GLY A 440 9.10 13.02 12.09
C GLY A 440 8.64 12.55 10.71
N ILE A 441 9.29 13.07 9.67
CA ILE A 441 9.06 12.71 8.27
C ILE A 441 10.28 11.98 7.75
N GLU A 442 10.11 10.79 7.16
CA GLU A 442 11.24 10.02 6.64
C GLU A 442 10.97 9.35 5.29
N PHE A 443 11.87 9.56 4.34
CA PHE A 443 11.89 8.87 3.05
C PHE A 443 12.96 7.79 3.04
N ARG A 444 12.59 6.55 2.74
CA ARG A 444 13.49 5.39 2.84
C ARG A 444 13.56 4.65 1.52
N THR A 445 14.77 4.30 1.10
CA THR A 445 15.02 3.41 -0.03
C THR A 445 16.43 2.80 0.06
N THR A 446 16.77 1.93 -0.87
CA THR A 446 18.13 1.38 -1.03
C THR A 446 18.39 1.01 -2.49
N LYS A 447 19.67 0.91 -2.88
CA LYS A 447 20.05 0.33 -4.19
C LYS A 447 19.39 -1.04 -4.33
N GLY A 448 18.78 -1.32 -5.48
CA GLY A 448 18.01 -2.55 -5.69
C GLY A 448 16.51 -2.34 -5.68
N ARG A 449 16.01 -1.33 -4.96
CA ARG A 449 14.58 -1.02 -4.91
C ARG A 449 14.05 -0.57 -6.26
N GLY A 450 14.84 0.13 -7.07
CA GLY A 450 14.35 0.81 -8.25
C GLY A 450 13.19 1.76 -7.92
N GLY A 451 12.19 1.86 -8.80
CA GLY A 451 11.01 2.67 -8.56
C GLY A 451 11.32 4.15 -8.35
N TYR A 452 10.39 4.85 -7.70
CA TYR A 452 10.51 6.29 -7.44
C TYR A 452 9.67 6.74 -6.24
N MET A 453 10.08 7.83 -5.60
CA MET A 453 9.28 8.65 -4.69
C MET A 453 9.34 10.07 -5.24
N LYS A 454 8.24 10.57 -5.78
CA LYS A 454 8.24 11.90 -6.43
C LYS A 454 6.93 12.65 -6.34
N ASP A 455 6.98 13.95 -6.59
CA ASP A 455 5.79 14.81 -6.61
C ASP A 455 5.08 14.78 -5.25
N ILE A 456 5.82 15.03 -4.17
CA ILE A 456 5.34 14.96 -2.78
C ILE A 456 5.40 16.35 -2.16
N VAL A 457 4.27 16.83 -1.65
CA VAL A 457 4.16 18.11 -0.94
C VAL A 457 3.67 17.85 0.47
N ILE A 458 4.45 18.29 1.46
CA ILE A 458 4.13 18.21 2.87
C ILE A 458 4.14 19.62 3.44
N SER A 459 3.01 20.06 3.99
CA SER A 459 2.86 21.42 4.48
C SER A 459 2.09 21.56 5.77
N ASP A 460 2.24 22.68 6.48
CA ASP A 460 1.56 22.95 7.76
C ASP A 460 1.69 21.79 8.76
N ILE A 461 2.94 21.56 9.19
CA ILE A 461 3.29 20.49 10.12
C ILE A 461 3.79 21.11 11.42
N GLN A 462 3.27 20.60 12.52
CA GLN A 462 3.74 20.90 13.86
C GLN A 462 4.44 19.68 14.43
N MET A 463 5.64 19.87 14.98
CA MET A 463 6.44 18.82 15.59
C MET A 463 6.74 19.13 17.06
N GLU A 464 6.61 18.13 17.94
CA GLU A 464 6.95 18.26 19.35
C GLU A 464 7.73 17.04 19.83
N ASN A 465 8.90 17.25 20.45
CA ASN A 465 9.71 16.17 21.02
C ASN A 465 10.01 15.06 20.00
N VAL A 466 10.58 15.47 18.86
CA VAL A 466 10.95 14.56 17.77
C VAL A 466 12.47 14.45 17.70
N HIS A 467 13.00 13.23 17.64
CA HIS A 467 14.46 13.05 17.57
C HIS A 467 15.01 13.56 16.24
N THR A 468 14.61 13.00 15.09
CA THR A 468 14.98 13.52 13.77
C THR A 468 13.75 14.10 13.07
N ALA A 469 13.70 15.41 12.85
CA ALA A 469 12.51 16.05 12.29
C ALA A 469 12.24 15.63 10.83
N ILE A 470 13.27 15.66 9.98
CA ILE A 470 13.16 15.36 8.55
C ILE A 470 14.33 14.46 8.15
N ALA A 471 14.06 13.32 7.51
CA ALA A 471 15.10 12.44 7.04
C ALA A 471 14.83 11.86 5.65
N ALA A 472 15.91 11.55 4.94
CA ALA A 472 15.88 10.74 3.74
C ALA A 472 17.11 9.83 3.71
N THR A 473 16.94 8.53 3.47
CA THR A 473 18.05 7.58 3.39
C THR A 473 17.94 6.66 2.18
N GLY A 474 19.03 6.54 1.45
CA GLY A 474 19.23 5.63 0.33
C GLY A 474 19.99 4.36 0.68
N ASN A 475 20.17 4.07 1.98
CA ASN A 475 20.87 2.89 2.48
C ASN A 475 20.00 2.11 3.48
N CYS A 476 18.69 2.03 3.22
CA CYS A 476 17.71 1.44 4.14
C CYS A 476 17.46 -0.05 3.85
N GLY A 477 17.68 -0.88 4.87
CA GLY A 477 17.08 -2.21 4.96
C GLY A 477 17.77 -3.31 4.13
N SER A 478 17.11 -4.46 4.09
CA SER A 478 17.55 -5.68 3.41
C SER A 478 16.73 -5.96 2.14
N HIS A 479 17.17 -6.91 1.34
CA HIS A 479 16.45 -7.42 0.16
C HIS A 479 15.68 -8.72 0.49
N PRO A 480 14.62 -9.07 -0.26
CA PRO A 480 13.88 -10.32 -0.09
C PRO A 480 14.78 -11.54 -0.17
N ASP A 481 15.70 -11.50 -1.12
CA ASP A 481 16.60 -12.56 -1.52
C ASP A 481 17.74 -11.95 -2.36
N ASP A 482 18.63 -12.79 -2.88
CA ASP A 482 19.83 -12.36 -3.61
C ASP A 482 19.57 -12.10 -5.12
N LYS A 483 18.32 -12.07 -5.58
CA LYS A 483 17.97 -11.92 -7.01
C LYS A 483 17.62 -10.49 -7.42
N PHE A 484 17.55 -9.56 -6.46
CA PHE A 484 17.34 -8.14 -6.76
C PHE A 484 18.43 -7.62 -7.72
N ASP A 485 18.08 -6.65 -8.57
CA ASP A 485 19.05 -6.01 -9.46
C ASP A 485 19.78 -4.89 -8.72
N PRO A 486 21.08 -5.02 -8.38
CA PRO A 486 21.82 -3.97 -7.66
C PRO A 486 21.95 -2.66 -8.46
N ASN A 487 21.70 -2.68 -9.77
CA ASN A 487 21.70 -1.50 -10.64
C ASN A 487 20.32 -0.84 -10.75
N ALA A 488 19.28 -1.42 -10.14
CA ALA A 488 17.96 -0.79 -10.03
C ALA A 488 18.05 0.35 -8.99
N LEU A 489 18.45 1.52 -9.47
CA LEU A 489 18.61 2.71 -8.65
C LEU A 489 17.25 3.39 -8.41
N PRO A 490 16.89 3.68 -7.15
CA PRO A 490 15.67 4.42 -6.84
C PRO A 490 15.82 5.90 -7.15
N VAL A 491 14.70 6.55 -7.47
CA VAL A 491 14.61 8.00 -7.65
C VAL A 491 13.88 8.64 -6.47
N LEU A 492 14.48 9.61 -5.81
CA LEU A 492 13.80 10.52 -4.89
C LEU A 492 13.92 11.94 -5.45
N ASP A 493 12.79 12.52 -5.86
CA ASP A 493 12.77 13.71 -6.70
C ASP A 493 11.51 14.56 -6.46
N HIS A 494 11.57 15.88 -6.64
CA HIS A 494 10.44 16.80 -6.45
C HIS A 494 9.72 16.63 -5.10
N ILE A 495 10.46 16.80 -4.00
CA ILE A 495 9.92 16.78 -2.64
C ILE A 495 9.86 18.20 -2.10
N THR A 496 8.69 18.67 -1.68
CA THR A 496 8.51 20.00 -1.09
C THR A 496 8.02 19.88 0.34
N LEU A 497 8.82 20.41 1.27
CA LEU A 497 8.49 20.55 2.69
C LEU A 497 8.34 22.04 2.99
N ARG A 498 7.15 22.47 3.42
CA ARG A 498 6.92 23.90 3.69
C ARG A 498 6.05 24.19 4.90
N ASP A 499 6.27 25.31 5.56
CA ASP A 499 5.44 25.71 6.70
C ASP A 499 5.53 24.66 7.83
N LEU A 500 6.76 24.31 8.24
CA LEU A 500 7.05 23.34 9.31
C LEU A 500 7.51 24.09 10.56
N THR A 501 6.92 23.77 11.70
CA THR A 501 7.38 24.27 13.00
C THR A 501 7.67 23.10 13.94
N GLY A 502 8.74 23.19 14.71
CA GLY A 502 9.16 22.12 15.61
C GLY A 502 9.70 22.64 16.93
N THR A 503 9.36 21.98 18.02
CA THR A 503 9.92 22.25 19.35
C THR A 503 10.53 21.00 19.94
N ASN A 504 11.62 21.18 20.70
CA ASN A 504 12.37 20.07 21.31
C ASN A 504 12.82 19.04 20.26
N ILE A 505 13.47 19.53 19.19
CA ILE A 505 14.02 18.70 18.12
C ILE A 505 15.48 18.34 18.44
N THR A 506 15.90 17.09 18.22
CA THR A 506 17.31 16.69 18.43
C THR A 506 18.16 16.92 17.18
N ILE A 507 17.69 16.45 16.01
CA ILE A 507 18.31 16.58 14.69
C ILE A 507 17.28 17.23 13.76
N ALA A 508 17.63 18.37 13.16
CA ALA A 508 16.74 19.11 12.27
C ALA A 508 16.57 18.42 10.91
N GLY A 509 17.66 17.87 10.35
CA GLY A 509 17.54 17.01 9.18
C GLY A 509 18.70 16.05 8.94
N ASN A 510 18.42 14.91 8.34
CA ASN A 510 19.42 13.92 7.94
C ASN A 510 19.10 13.35 6.55
N PHE A 511 19.88 13.75 5.55
CA PHE A 511 19.74 13.34 4.16
C PHE A 511 20.97 12.55 3.71
N ALA A 512 20.81 11.25 3.50
CA ALA A 512 21.84 10.36 2.99
C ALA A 512 21.39 9.74 1.66
N GLY A 513 21.67 10.42 0.55
CA GLY A 513 21.36 9.93 -0.78
C GLY A 513 22.34 8.87 -1.28
N ILE A 514 22.07 8.35 -2.49
CA ILE A 514 22.90 7.36 -3.16
C ILE A 514 23.84 8.10 -4.12
N GLU A 515 25.13 7.79 -4.12
CA GLU A 515 26.12 8.48 -4.97
C GLU A 515 25.77 8.39 -6.47
N GLU A 516 25.33 7.23 -6.93
CA GLU A 516 24.95 6.98 -8.34
C GLU A 516 23.53 7.46 -8.69
N SER A 517 22.69 7.72 -7.67
CA SER A 517 21.35 8.29 -7.83
C SER A 517 21.06 9.28 -6.70
N PRO A 518 21.69 10.47 -6.75
CA PRO A 518 21.51 11.48 -5.72
C PRO A 518 20.04 11.87 -5.57
N PHE A 519 19.66 12.23 -4.36
CA PHE A 519 18.34 12.79 -4.08
C PHE A 519 18.27 14.21 -4.63
N THR A 520 17.26 14.54 -5.44
CA THR A 520 17.25 15.80 -6.19
C THR A 520 15.96 16.57 -6.00
N ASN A 521 15.98 17.87 -6.31
CA ASN A 521 14.82 18.76 -6.25
C ASN A 521 14.08 18.72 -4.90
N ILE A 522 14.85 18.68 -3.80
CA ILE A 522 14.33 18.83 -2.45
C ILE A 522 14.14 20.32 -2.16
N CYS A 523 12.90 20.77 -1.98
CA CYS A 523 12.59 22.13 -1.55
C CYS A 523 12.22 22.17 -0.06
N LEU A 524 12.90 23.03 0.69
CA LEU A 524 12.59 23.38 2.08
C LEU A 524 12.19 24.85 2.15
N THR A 525 11.01 25.20 2.64
CA THR A 525 10.59 26.62 2.72
C THR A 525 9.82 26.93 4.00
N ASN A 526 10.16 28.03 4.67
CA ASN A 526 9.46 28.45 5.89
C ASN A 526 9.43 27.34 6.96
N ILE A 527 10.61 26.95 7.43
CA ILE A 527 10.80 25.88 8.41
C ILE A 527 11.49 26.45 9.65
N THR A 528 10.93 26.25 10.83
CA THR A 528 11.54 26.67 12.11
C THR A 528 11.53 25.53 13.12
N LEU A 529 12.70 24.96 13.40
CA LEU A 529 12.90 23.81 14.28
C LEU A 529 13.76 24.24 15.49
N SER A 530 13.14 24.40 16.65
CA SER A 530 13.84 24.71 17.90
C SER A 530 14.52 23.45 18.43
N THR A 531 15.87 23.45 18.42
CA THR A 531 16.65 22.29 18.87
C THR A 531 16.97 22.33 20.36
N ASN A 532 17.07 21.16 20.99
CA ASN A 532 17.28 21.01 22.45
C ASN A 532 18.77 20.98 22.89
N SER A 533 19.69 21.43 22.02
CA SER A 533 21.12 21.68 22.33
C SER A 533 21.99 20.46 22.66
N VAL A 534 21.54 19.23 22.42
CA VAL A 534 22.33 18.02 22.70
C VAL A 534 23.40 17.74 21.63
N SER A 535 23.14 18.10 20.38
CA SER A 535 24.08 17.94 19.25
C SER A 535 24.50 19.29 18.68
N PRO A 536 25.80 19.52 18.39
CA PRO A 536 26.25 20.69 17.63
C PRO A 536 25.86 20.59 16.14
N VAL A 537 25.65 19.38 15.64
CA VAL A 537 25.23 19.11 14.26
C VAL A 537 23.71 19.00 14.24
N THR A 538 23.07 19.88 13.49
CA THR A 538 21.61 19.90 13.33
C THR A 538 21.16 19.36 11.97
N TRP A 539 22.03 19.46 10.96
CA TRP A 539 21.81 18.94 9.62
C TRP A 539 22.98 18.08 9.16
N GLU A 540 22.69 16.92 8.58
CA GLU A 540 23.65 16.07 7.89
C GLU A 540 23.15 15.79 6.48
N CYS A 541 23.99 16.02 5.47
CA CYS A 541 23.61 15.84 4.08
C CYS A 541 24.74 15.17 3.30
N SER A 542 24.38 14.24 2.43
CA SER A 542 25.27 13.62 1.45
C SER A 542 24.47 13.19 0.24
N ASN A 543 25.05 13.36 -0.97
CA ASN A 543 24.44 12.96 -2.24
C ASN A 543 22.99 13.45 -2.39
N VAL A 544 22.74 14.70 -2.01
CA VAL A 544 21.45 15.36 -2.12
C VAL A 544 21.63 16.72 -2.78
N SER A 545 20.60 17.22 -3.45
CA SER A 545 20.57 18.58 -3.98
C SER A 545 19.16 19.16 -3.89
N GLY A 546 19.11 20.47 -3.67
CA GLY A 546 17.83 21.13 -3.45
C GLY A 546 17.95 22.63 -3.26
N PHE A 547 16.87 23.20 -2.73
CA PHE A 547 16.76 24.61 -2.44
C PHE A 547 16.12 24.81 -1.08
N SER A 548 16.62 25.79 -0.31
CA SER A 548 16.05 26.17 0.97
C SER A 548 15.83 27.68 1.04
N HIS A 549 14.70 28.09 1.63
CA HIS A 549 14.36 29.49 1.87
C HIS A 549 13.67 29.67 3.22
N SER A 550 14.20 30.55 4.08
CA SER A 550 13.67 30.78 5.44
C SER A 550 13.60 29.47 6.26
N VAL A 551 14.73 28.78 6.40
CA VAL A 551 14.85 27.55 7.19
C VAL A 551 15.79 27.78 8.37
N LEU A 552 15.33 27.43 9.57
CA LEU A 552 16.08 27.51 10.82
C LEU A 552 15.98 26.18 11.58
N PRO A 553 17.10 25.57 12.03
CA PRO A 553 18.49 25.97 11.79
C PRO A 553 18.88 25.85 10.31
N GLU A 554 19.95 26.53 9.91
CA GLU A 554 20.41 26.57 8.51
C GLU A 554 20.74 25.15 7.98
N PRO A 555 20.15 24.74 6.84
CA PRO A 555 20.43 23.44 6.21
C PRO A 555 21.86 23.31 5.69
N CYS A 556 22.23 22.09 5.27
CA CYS A 556 23.51 21.87 4.61
C CYS A 556 23.64 22.66 3.29
N PRO A 557 24.87 23.01 2.85
CA PRO A 557 25.10 23.72 1.60
C PRO A 557 24.54 23.03 0.35
N GLU A 558 24.45 21.70 0.36
CA GLU A 558 23.83 20.87 -0.69
C GLU A 558 22.34 21.20 -0.92
N LEU A 559 21.67 21.69 0.12
CA LEU A 559 20.28 22.16 0.08
C LEU A 559 20.19 23.70 0.05
N GLY A 560 21.33 24.40 -0.08
CA GLY A 560 21.43 25.84 -0.23
C GLY A 560 21.62 26.24 -1.69
N ASN A 561 21.10 27.41 -2.09
CA ASN A 561 21.22 27.87 -3.47
C ASN A 561 22.61 28.50 -3.72
N PRO A 562 23.45 28.01 -4.66
CA PRO A 562 24.74 28.64 -4.98
C PRO A 562 24.62 29.92 -5.83
N SER A 563 23.45 30.21 -6.39
CA SER A 563 23.30 31.31 -7.35
C SER A 563 21.85 31.76 -7.45
N TYR A 564 21.61 33.05 -7.19
CA TYR A 564 20.36 33.76 -7.49
C TYR A 564 20.02 33.61 -8.98
N ASP A 565 19.36 32.52 -9.36
CA ASP A 565 18.62 32.44 -10.61
C ASP A 565 17.14 32.30 -10.27
N SER A 566 16.38 33.30 -10.72
CA SER A 566 14.97 33.55 -10.37
C SER A 566 13.98 32.48 -10.86
N SER A 567 14.46 31.30 -11.27
CA SER A 567 13.65 30.21 -11.84
C SER A 567 13.53 28.96 -10.98
N SER A 568 14.17 28.87 -9.81
CA SER A 568 14.05 27.72 -8.90
C SER A 568 12.81 27.84 -8.01
N SER A 569 11.60 27.66 -8.57
CA SER A 569 10.37 27.57 -7.78
C SER A 569 10.19 26.16 -7.24
N CYS A 570 9.79 26.03 -5.97
CA CYS A 570 9.43 24.75 -5.38
C CYS A 570 8.33 24.06 -6.20
N PHE A 571 8.36 22.74 -6.20
CA PHE A 571 7.30 21.96 -6.81
C PHE A 571 5.99 22.19 -6.05
N TYR A 572 4.92 22.44 -6.79
CA TYR A 572 3.57 22.45 -6.24
C TYR A 572 2.74 21.46 -7.02
N LEU A 573 1.98 20.64 -6.29
CA LEU A 573 0.93 19.86 -6.90
C LEU A 573 -0.05 20.82 -7.59
N ARG A 574 -0.37 20.54 -8.86
CA ARG A 574 -1.42 21.29 -9.55
C ARG A 574 -2.72 21.06 -8.81
N SER A 575 -3.17 22.06 -8.06
CA SER A 575 -4.54 22.13 -7.54
C SER A 575 -5.52 21.89 -8.71
N ILE A 576 -6.27 20.79 -8.65
CA ILE A 576 -7.40 20.53 -9.56
C ILE A 576 -8.62 21.40 -9.18
N SER A 577 -8.51 22.24 -8.14
CA SER A 577 -9.45 23.33 -7.94
C SER A 577 -9.06 24.49 -8.84
N GLY A 578 -9.83 24.70 -9.92
CA GLY A 578 -9.78 25.86 -10.80
C GLY A 578 -10.17 27.16 -10.07
N LYS A 579 -9.35 27.59 -9.12
CA LYS A 579 -9.31 28.97 -8.63
C LYS A 579 -7.87 29.45 -8.69
N THR A 580 -7.56 30.08 -9.81
CA THR A 580 -6.56 31.14 -9.88
C THR A 580 -6.82 32.13 -8.76
N SER A 581 -6.08 32.03 -7.65
CA SER A 581 -5.85 33.19 -6.79
C SER A 581 -4.81 34.06 -7.48
N VAL A 582 -5.29 35.00 -8.28
CA VAL A 582 -4.54 36.21 -8.60
C VAL A 582 -4.49 37.02 -7.31
N GLN A 583 -3.32 37.11 -6.69
CA GLN A 583 -2.74 38.39 -6.23
C GLN A 583 -1.27 38.21 -5.89
#